data_AF-A0A7C8ZJZ3-F1
#
_entry.id   AF-A0A7C8ZJZ3-F1
#
_cell.length_a   1.000
_cell.length_b   1.000
_cell.length_c   1.000
_cell.angle_alpha   90.00
_cell.angle_beta   90.00
_cell.angle_gamma   90.00
#
_symmetry.space_group_name_H-M   'P 1'
#
loop_
_entity.id
_entity.type
_entity.pdbx_description
1 polymer ?
#
loop_
_entity_poly.entity_id
_entity_poly.type
_entity_poly.pdbx_seq_one_letter_code
_entity_poly.pdbx_strand_id
1 'polypeptide(L)'
;TAFALALGITDTKLKVDIAALIGVDPVAGMNKNDRTEPHILTYIPNSFNLSIPTMVIGTGLGNHSIVSNYGPACAPNEVNYVEFFNECKTSTKFALTNYGHMDMLNDNLGFMSFFASFACAKGDGKKVVARRTIGGLIVAYLGASFLEDQSDYVNIVTNPSLAPTRLYPIEIKTQGDEARYSSQV
;
A
#
# COMPACT_ATOMS: atom_id res chain seq x y z
N THR A 1 -3.41 12.52 5.43
CA THR A 1 -2.45 11.44 5.10
C THR A 1 -1.46 11.93 4.04
N ALA A 2 -0.38 11.19 3.75
CA ALA A 2 0.55 11.56 2.67
C ALA A 2 -0.14 11.67 1.29
N PHE A 3 -1.13 10.81 1.02
CA PHE A 3 -1.99 10.92 -0.16
C PHE A 3 -2.76 12.23 -0.21
N ALA A 4 -3.41 12.64 0.88
CA ALA A 4 -4.15 13.90 0.91
C ALA A 4 -3.24 15.12 0.61
N LEU A 5 -2.01 15.08 1.11
CA LEU A 5 -1.01 16.11 0.86
C LEU A 5 -0.56 16.11 -0.62
N ALA A 6 -0.24 14.93 -1.17
CA ALA A 6 0.15 14.77 -2.57
C ALA A 6 -0.96 15.12 -3.57
N LEU A 7 -2.22 14.90 -3.19
CA LEU A 7 -3.40 15.28 -3.98
C LEU A 7 -3.73 16.79 -3.88
N GLY A 8 -3.04 17.54 -3.02
CA GLY A 8 -3.31 18.96 -2.82
C GLY A 8 -4.65 19.25 -2.14
N ILE A 9 -5.21 18.27 -1.41
CA ILE A 9 -6.52 18.39 -0.73
C ILE A 9 -6.38 19.12 0.61
N THR A 10 -5.18 19.15 1.19
CA THR A 10 -4.93 19.79 2.48
C THR A 10 -4.58 21.27 2.32
N ASP A 11 -4.95 22.12 3.29
CA ASP A 11 -4.53 23.54 3.35
C ASP A 11 -3.02 23.74 3.64
N THR A 12 -2.27 22.65 3.79
CA THR A 12 -0.84 22.68 4.08
C THR A 12 -0.05 23.07 2.84
N LYS A 13 0.59 24.25 2.86
CA LYS A 13 1.50 24.69 1.80
C LYS A 13 2.89 24.10 2.02
N LEU A 14 3.33 23.23 1.13
CA LEU A 14 4.70 22.75 1.09
C LEU A 14 5.61 23.79 0.43
N LYS A 15 6.84 23.90 0.94
CA LYS A 15 7.92 24.69 0.31
C LYS A 15 8.66 23.92 -0.79
N VAL A 16 8.36 22.63 -0.91
CA VAL A 16 9.00 21.68 -1.80
C VAL A 16 7.92 20.84 -2.45
N ASP A 17 8.20 20.36 -3.66
CA ASP A 17 7.31 19.45 -4.36
C ASP A 17 7.54 18.02 -3.87
N ILE A 18 6.45 17.26 -3.74
CA ILE A 18 6.52 15.82 -3.51
C ILE A 18 6.93 15.18 -4.83
N ALA A 19 8.09 14.51 -4.85
CA ALA A 19 8.62 13.94 -6.09
C ALA A 19 8.23 12.46 -6.30
N ALA A 20 7.84 11.75 -5.24
CA ALA A 20 7.29 10.39 -5.28
C ALA A 20 6.40 10.14 -4.05
N LEU A 21 5.46 9.20 -4.16
CA LEU A 21 4.56 8.81 -3.08
C LEU A 21 4.59 7.31 -2.86
N ILE A 22 4.82 6.88 -1.62
CA ILE A 22 4.75 5.47 -1.24
C ILE A 22 3.76 5.31 -0.08
N GLY A 23 2.67 4.59 -0.31
CA GLY A 23 1.73 4.18 0.73
C GLY A 23 2.11 2.81 1.26
N VAL A 24 2.46 2.71 2.55
CA VAL A 24 2.67 1.41 3.22
C VAL A 24 1.44 1.06 4.04
N ASP A 25 0.74 0.05 3.55
CA ASP A 25 -0.56 -0.49 3.96
C ASP A 25 -1.56 0.60 4.38
N PRO A 26 -1.84 1.60 3.52
CA PRO A 26 -2.66 2.74 3.88
C PRO A 26 -4.10 2.34 4.20
N VAL A 27 -4.69 3.01 5.20
CA VAL A 27 -6.08 2.80 5.65
C VAL A 27 -6.78 4.16 5.80
N ALA A 28 -8.00 4.26 5.28
CA ALA A 28 -8.80 5.49 5.21
C ALA A 28 -10.01 5.50 6.16
N GLY A 29 -9.94 4.76 7.27
CA GLY A 29 -11.00 4.73 8.29
C GLY A 29 -11.31 3.32 8.78
N MET A 30 -12.41 3.20 9.53
CA MET A 30 -12.89 1.91 10.04
C MET A 30 -13.77 1.18 9.03
N ASN A 31 -14.48 1.91 8.17
CA ASN A 31 -15.29 1.40 7.06
C ASN A 31 -15.67 2.55 6.13
N LYS A 32 -16.37 2.25 5.02
CA LYS A 32 -16.80 3.24 4.02
C LYS A 32 -17.66 4.40 4.58
N ASN A 33 -18.42 4.16 5.65
CA ASN A 33 -19.27 5.16 6.29
C ASN A 33 -18.57 5.90 7.46
N ASP A 34 -17.40 5.42 7.89
CA ASP A 34 -16.61 5.96 9.00
C ASP A 34 -15.15 6.13 8.56
N ARG A 35 -14.94 7.17 7.75
CA ARG A 35 -13.68 7.46 7.08
C ARG A 35 -12.90 8.53 7.81
N THR A 36 -11.58 8.46 7.70
CA THR A 36 -10.69 9.48 8.26
C THR A 36 -10.68 10.72 7.35
N GLU A 37 -10.85 11.90 7.93
CA GLU A 37 -10.74 13.17 7.20
C GLU A 37 -9.27 13.54 6.86
N PRO A 38 -9.00 14.19 5.72
CA PRO A 38 -9.95 14.47 4.65
C PRO A 38 -10.35 13.21 3.89
N HIS A 39 -11.63 13.11 3.50
CA HIS A 39 -12.16 12.02 2.69
C HIS A 39 -11.55 11.96 1.29
N ILE A 40 -10.38 11.31 1.16
CA ILE A 40 -9.67 11.21 -0.11
C ILE A 40 -10.21 10.13 -1.03
N LEU A 41 -10.68 8.99 -0.51
CA LEU A 41 -11.23 7.92 -1.35
C LEU A 41 -12.56 8.36 -1.95
N THR A 42 -12.66 8.34 -3.27
CA THR A 42 -13.86 8.68 -4.05
C THR A 42 -14.59 7.44 -4.54
N TYR A 43 -13.97 6.26 -4.47
CA TYR A 43 -14.48 5.00 -5.03
C TYR A 43 -14.67 5.02 -6.55
N ILE A 44 -14.01 5.96 -7.24
CA ILE A 44 -13.99 6.05 -8.69
C ILE A 44 -12.59 5.62 -9.16
N PRO A 45 -12.46 4.57 -10.00
CA PRO A 45 -11.15 4.16 -10.50
C PRO A 45 -10.38 5.31 -11.17
N ASN A 46 -9.08 5.38 -10.92
CA ASN A 46 -8.16 6.39 -11.50
C ASN A 46 -8.49 7.86 -11.16
N SER A 47 -9.26 8.10 -10.09
CA SER A 47 -9.63 9.45 -9.59
C SER A 47 -8.45 10.26 -9.05
N PHE A 48 -7.40 9.61 -8.53
CA PHE A 48 -6.23 10.27 -7.98
C PHE A 48 -5.39 10.85 -9.11
N ASN A 49 -5.50 12.16 -9.29
CA ASN A 49 -4.71 12.93 -10.25
C ASN A 49 -3.30 13.21 -9.72
N LEU A 50 -2.51 12.15 -9.51
CA LEU A 50 -1.12 12.21 -9.13
C LEU A 50 -0.24 12.14 -10.38
N SER A 51 0.59 13.16 -10.60
CA SER A 51 1.58 13.19 -11.69
C SER A 51 2.94 12.59 -11.31
N ILE A 52 3.04 12.01 -10.11
CA ILE A 52 4.28 11.55 -9.49
C ILE A 52 4.32 10.01 -9.42
N PRO A 53 5.51 9.39 -9.48
CA PRO A 53 5.67 7.96 -9.21
C PRO A 53 4.99 7.59 -7.90
N THR A 54 4.03 6.66 -7.98
CA THR A 54 3.26 6.20 -6.84
C THR A 54 3.36 4.68 -6.67
N MET A 55 3.73 4.23 -5.47
CA MET A 55 3.71 2.82 -5.09
C MET A 55 2.81 2.62 -3.88
N VAL A 56 2.04 1.53 -3.90
CA VAL A 56 1.21 1.09 -2.79
C VAL A 56 1.67 -0.29 -2.36
N ILE A 57 2.08 -0.45 -1.12
CA ILE A 57 2.44 -1.73 -0.54
C ILE A 57 1.32 -2.10 0.42
N GLY A 58 0.77 -3.29 0.35
CA GLY A 58 -0.27 -3.80 1.23
C GLY A 58 0.13 -5.05 1.99
N THR A 59 -0.67 -5.41 2.98
CA THR A 59 -0.57 -6.70 3.69
C THR A 59 -1.74 -7.61 3.33
N GLY A 60 -1.50 -8.93 3.26
CA GLY A 60 -2.52 -9.89 2.83
C GLY A 60 -3.53 -10.29 3.90
N LEU A 61 -3.23 -10.06 5.19
CA LEU A 61 -4.09 -10.36 6.32
C LEU A 61 -4.64 -9.10 7.00
N GLY A 62 -4.31 -7.90 6.50
CA GLY A 62 -4.74 -6.64 7.11
C GLY A 62 -6.25 -6.49 7.19
N ASN A 63 -6.98 -7.04 6.22
CA ASN A 63 -8.45 -7.06 6.18
C ASN A 63 -9.09 -8.20 6.99
N HIS A 64 -8.30 -9.04 7.67
CA HIS A 64 -8.79 -10.10 8.53
C HIS A 64 -8.86 -9.66 9.99
N SER A 65 -9.91 -10.10 10.68
CA SER A 65 -10.05 -9.99 12.12
C SER A 65 -9.45 -11.20 12.83
N ILE A 66 -8.99 -11.03 14.07
CA ILE A 66 -8.52 -12.16 14.91
C ILE A 66 -9.69 -13.09 15.27
N VAL A 67 -10.84 -12.51 15.59
CA VAL A 67 -12.08 -13.24 15.87
C VAL A 67 -12.92 -13.23 14.59
N SER A 68 -13.03 -14.39 13.94
CA SER A 68 -13.80 -14.58 12.70
C SER A 68 -15.15 -13.87 12.79
N ASN A 69 -15.35 -12.82 11.97
CA ASN A 69 -16.56 -12.00 11.87
C ASN A 69 -16.99 -11.16 13.08
N TYR A 70 -16.28 -11.17 14.22
CA TYR A 70 -16.70 -10.43 15.43
C TYR A 70 -15.71 -9.33 15.87
N GLY A 71 -14.47 -9.35 15.40
CA GLY A 71 -13.50 -8.28 15.67
C GLY A 71 -13.34 -7.31 14.49
N PRO A 72 -12.99 -6.03 14.71
CA PRO A 72 -12.66 -5.12 13.62
C PRO A 72 -11.33 -5.54 12.97
N ALA A 73 -11.27 -5.52 11.64
CA ALA A 73 -10.01 -5.65 10.91
C ALA A 73 -9.23 -4.32 10.96
N CYS A 74 -7.90 -4.39 10.85
CA CYS A 74 -7.04 -3.19 10.97
C CYS A 74 -6.84 -2.45 9.64
N ALA A 75 -7.01 -3.15 8.52
CA ALA A 75 -7.07 -2.58 7.17
C ALA A 75 -8.31 -3.16 6.45
N PRO A 76 -9.53 -2.79 6.88
CA PRO A 76 -10.76 -3.38 6.35
C PRO A 76 -10.93 -3.11 4.85
N ASN A 77 -11.66 -4.00 4.17
CA ASN A 77 -12.04 -3.80 2.78
C ASN A 77 -12.77 -2.46 2.60
N GLU A 78 -12.75 -1.91 1.38
CA GLU A 78 -13.33 -0.60 1.03
C GLU A 78 -12.65 0.62 1.65
N VAL A 79 -11.62 0.45 2.49
CA VAL A 79 -10.83 1.58 3.01
C VAL A 79 -9.34 1.27 3.11
N ASN A 80 -8.87 0.16 2.55
CA ASN A 80 -7.46 -0.25 2.61
C ASN A 80 -6.69 0.02 1.31
N TYR A 81 -5.43 -0.41 1.28
CA TYR A 81 -4.49 -0.25 0.17
C TYR A 81 -5.02 -0.63 -1.22
N VAL A 82 -6.00 -1.54 -1.30
CA VAL A 82 -6.64 -1.90 -2.57
C VAL A 82 -7.37 -0.69 -3.16
N GLU A 83 -8.12 0.05 -2.35
CA GLU A 83 -8.83 1.26 -2.82
C GLU A 83 -7.85 2.38 -3.18
N PHE A 84 -6.80 2.56 -2.39
CA PHE A 84 -5.75 3.54 -2.72
C PHE A 84 -5.12 3.24 -4.09
N PHE A 85 -4.83 1.98 -4.39
CA PHE A 85 -4.31 1.59 -5.70
C PHE A 85 -5.36 1.71 -6.82
N ASN A 86 -6.62 1.35 -6.55
CA ASN A 86 -7.71 1.46 -7.53
C ASN A 86 -7.91 2.90 -7.99
N GLU A 87 -7.75 3.86 -7.08
CA GLU A 87 -7.89 5.29 -7.38
C GLU A 87 -6.64 5.90 -8.01
N CYS A 88 -5.45 5.32 -7.84
CA CYS A 88 -4.25 5.73 -8.57
C CYS A 88 -4.36 5.47 -10.08
N LYS A 89 -4.03 6.48 -10.90
CA LYS A 89 -3.99 6.37 -12.37
C LYS A 89 -2.78 5.58 -12.88
N THR A 90 -1.59 5.91 -12.38
CA THR A 90 -0.32 5.22 -12.69
C THR A 90 0.32 4.83 -11.37
N SER A 91 0.52 3.54 -11.13
CA SER A 91 1.08 3.07 -9.85
C SER A 91 1.48 1.61 -9.89
N THR A 92 2.30 1.20 -8.93
CA THR A 92 2.58 -0.22 -8.63
C THR A 92 1.97 -0.63 -7.30
N LYS A 93 1.34 -1.79 -7.25
CA LYS A 93 0.88 -2.44 -6.02
C LYS A 93 1.70 -3.69 -5.74
N PHE A 94 2.17 -3.82 -4.51
CA PHE A 94 2.71 -5.08 -3.96
C PHE A 94 1.88 -5.50 -2.76
N ALA A 95 1.60 -6.79 -2.59
CA ALA A 95 0.98 -7.30 -1.37
C ALA A 95 1.85 -8.39 -0.72
N LEU A 96 2.16 -8.20 0.56
CA LEU A 96 2.84 -9.19 1.40
C LEU A 96 1.78 -10.20 1.90
N THR A 97 1.56 -11.27 1.13
CA THR A 97 0.39 -12.16 1.26
C THR A 97 0.22 -12.75 2.66
N ASN A 98 1.32 -13.11 3.32
CA ASN A 98 1.30 -13.86 4.58
C ASN A 98 1.43 -12.98 5.84
N TYR A 99 1.28 -11.66 5.70
CA TYR A 99 1.47 -10.72 6.80
C TYR A 99 0.21 -9.91 7.08
N GLY A 100 0.06 -9.46 8.31
CA GLY A 100 -0.99 -8.54 8.73
C GLY A 100 -0.50 -7.11 8.90
N HIS A 101 -1.44 -6.17 9.05
CA HIS A 101 -1.19 -4.73 9.11
C HIS A 101 -0.11 -4.34 10.13
N MET A 102 -0.07 -5.02 11.29
CA MET A 102 0.84 -4.69 12.39
C MET A 102 2.23 -5.37 12.27
N ASP A 103 2.45 -6.17 11.23
CA ASP A 103 3.74 -6.82 10.99
C ASP A 103 4.74 -5.88 10.30
N MET A 104 4.27 -4.77 9.71
CA MET A 104 5.12 -3.72 9.15
C MET A 104 5.74 -2.81 10.21
N LEU A 105 5.19 -2.82 11.44
CA LEU A 105 5.60 -1.91 12.51
C LEU A 105 6.77 -2.48 13.33
N ASN A 106 7.39 -1.61 14.13
CA ASN A 106 8.41 -2.00 15.10
C ASN A 106 7.83 -2.91 16.19
N ASP A 107 8.71 -3.68 16.84
CA ASP A 107 8.28 -4.71 17.80
C ASP A 107 7.77 -4.12 19.13
N ASN A 108 8.21 -2.90 19.49
CA ASN A 108 7.70 -2.18 20.65
C ASN A 108 6.73 -1.07 20.24
N LEU A 109 5.43 -1.32 20.40
CA LEU A 109 4.35 -0.37 20.10
C LEU A 109 3.72 0.24 21.35
N GLY A 110 4.31 0.02 22.53
CA GLY A 110 3.76 0.49 23.81
C GLY A 110 2.29 0.09 23.99
N PHE A 111 1.46 1.04 24.41
CA PHE A 111 0.02 0.85 24.62
C PHE A 111 -0.74 0.40 23.36
N MET A 112 -0.27 0.79 22.16
CA MET A 112 -0.87 0.39 20.89
C MET A 112 -0.70 -1.12 20.62
N SER A 113 0.33 -1.74 21.19
CA SER A 113 0.57 -3.19 21.10
C SER A 113 -0.60 -4.00 21.68
N PHE A 114 -1.24 -3.48 22.74
CA PHE A 114 -2.38 -4.13 23.38
C PHE A 114 -3.60 -4.17 22.46
N PHE A 115 -4.00 -3.02 21.89
CA PHE A 115 -5.13 -2.94 20.95
C PHE A 115 -4.87 -3.74 19.67
N ALA A 116 -3.64 -3.66 19.14
CA ALA A 116 -3.20 -4.43 17.99
C ALA A 116 -3.38 -5.94 18.17
N SER A 117 -3.07 -6.44 19.38
CA SER A 117 -3.13 -7.87 19.71
C SER A 117 -4.55 -8.43 19.78
N PHE A 118 -5.59 -7.60 19.84
CA PHE A 118 -6.99 -8.04 19.91
C PHE A 118 -7.76 -7.82 18.59
N ALA A 119 -7.35 -6.87 17.76
CA ALA A 119 -8.05 -6.52 16.53
C ALA A 119 -7.38 -7.10 15.27
N CYS A 120 -6.05 -7.03 15.17
CA CYS A 120 -5.36 -7.25 13.90
C CYS A 120 -4.92 -8.71 13.72
N ALA A 121 -5.38 -9.37 12.64
CA ALA A 121 -4.79 -10.63 12.23
C ALA A 121 -3.28 -10.45 12.02
N LYS A 122 -2.51 -11.47 12.43
CA LYS A 122 -1.05 -11.50 12.31
C LYS A 122 -0.62 -12.61 11.35
N GLY A 123 0.48 -12.38 10.65
CA GLY A 123 1.16 -13.41 9.89
C GLY A 123 1.80 -14.48 10.76
N ASP A 124 2.09 -15.63 10.14
CA ASP A 124 2.93 -16.69 10.71
C ASP A 124 4.44 -16.40 10.53
N GLY A 125 4.78 -15.48 9.63
CA GLY A 125 6.14 -15.02 9.36
C GLY A 125 6.72 -14.09 10.42
N LYS A 126 8.06 -13.99 10.46
CA LYS A 126 8.75 -13.03 11.34
C LYS A 126 8.54 -11.60 10.85
N LYS A 127 8.15 -10.67 11.74
CA LYS A 127 7.98 -9.23 11.41
C LYS A 127 9.20 -8.60 10.74
N VAL A 128 10.40 -8.97 11.19
CA VAL A 128 11.67 -8.49 10.58
C VAL A 128 11.77 -8.81 9.08
N VAL A 129 11.18 -9.91 8.62
CA VAL A 129 11.16 -10.30 7.20
C VAL A 129 10.19 -9.41 6.42
N ALA A 130 9.01 -9.10 6.97
CA ALA A 130 8.10 -8.12 6.38
C ALA A 130 8.77 -6.74 6.26
N ARG A 131 9.36 -6.23 7.35
CA ARG A 131 10.05 -4.93 7.35
C ARG A 131 11.21 -4.87 6.36
N ARG A 132 12.01 -5.93 6.26
CA ARG A 132 13.10 -6.02 5.26
C ARG A 132 12.56 -6.03 3.83
N THR A 133 11.47 -6.76 3.58
CA THR A 133 10.83 -6.79 2.26
C THR A 133 10.29 -5.42 1.88
N ILE A 134 9.53 -4.78 2.78
CA ILE A 134 8.99 -3.42 2.58
C ILE A 134 10.12 -2.42 2.34
N GLY A 135 11.18 -2.47 3.15
CA GLY A 135 12.36 -1.60 2.98
C GLY A 135 13.04 -1.80 1.63
N GLY A 136 13.23 -3.06 1.20
CA GLY A 136 13.79 -3.37 -0.12
C GLY A 136 12.92 -2.86 -1.27
N LEU A 137 11.60 -3.02 -1.19
CA LEU A 137 10.65 -2.47 -2.17
C LEU A 137 10.75 -0.94 -2.26
N ILE A 138 10.81 -0.25 -1.12
CA ILE A 138 10.96 1.21 -1.06
C ILE A 138 12.26 1.63 -1.73
N VAL A 139 13.40 1.01 -1.37
CA VAL A 139 14.71 1.36 -1.94
C VAL A 139 14.74 1.11 -3.45
N ALA A 140 14.29 -0.06 -3.90
CA ALA A 140 14.26 -0.40 -5.33
C ALA A 140 13.37 0.58 -6.13
N TYR A 141 12.19 0.92 -5.59
CA TYR A 141 11.27 1.85 -6.25
C TYR A 141 11.82 3.28 -6.32
N LEU A 142 12.47 3.76 -5.24
CA LEU A 142 13.09 5.08 -5.22
C LEU A 142 14.32 5.13 -6.14
N GLY A 143 15.13 4.06 -6.19
CA GLY A 143 16.23 3.93 -7.14
C GLY A 143 15.75 4.04 -8.59
N ALA A 144 14.68 3.31 -8.93
CA ALA A 144 14.07 3.37 -10.25
C ALA A 144 13.47 4.75 -10.57
N SER A 145 12.94 5.45 -9.57
CA SER A 145 12.28 6.75 -9.73
C SER A 145 13.26 7.93 -9.82
N PHE A 146 14.43 7.85 -9.16
CA PHE A 146 15.32 9.01 -8.98
C PHE A 146 16.75 8.81 -9.48
N LEU A 147 17.25 7.58 -9.56
CA LEU A 147 18.66 7.28 -9.83
C LEU A 147 18.88 6.65 -11.21
N GLU A 148 17.83 6.55 -12.03
CA GLU A 148 17.82 5.81 -13.31
C GLU A 148 18.23 4.33 -13.18
N ASP A 149 18.32 3.80 -11.95
CA ASP A 149 18.61 2.40 -11.66
C ASP A 149 17.32 1.62 -11.45
N GLN A 150 16.85 1.01 -12.54
CA GLN A 150 15.63 0.22 -12.53
C GLN A 150 15.88 -1.27 -12.27
N SER A 151 17.13 -1.69 -12.14
CA SER A 151 17.52 -3.10 -12.17
C SER A 151 16.84 -3.92 -11.07
N ASP A 152 16.96 -3.48 -9.82
CA ASP A 152 16.34 -4.13 -8.66
C ASP A 152 14.81 -4.14 -8.74
N TYR A 153 14.20 -3.02 -9.15
CA TYR A 153 12.75 -2.92 -9.27
C TYR A 153 12.21 -3.88 -10.34
N VAL A 154 12.81 -3.89 -11.52
CA VAL A 154 12.43 -4.81 -12.61
C VAL A 154 12.64 -6.26 -12.19
N ASN A 155 13.74 -6.58 -11.51
CA ASN A 155 14.02 -7.92 -11.01
C ASN A 155 12.96 -8.38 -10.00
N ILE A 156 12.52 -7.53 -9.07
CA ILE A 156 11.47 -7.88 -8.09
C ILE A 156 10.12 -8.10 -8.78
N VAL A 157 9.76 -7.27 -9.76
CA VAL A 157 8.50 -7.41 -10.50
C VAL A 157 8.48 -8.68 -11.35
N THR A 158 9.58 -8.95 -12.07
CA THR A 158 9.68 -10.09 -13.01
C THR A 158 9.96 -11.41 -12.30
N ASN A 159 10.64 -11.36 -11.14
CA ASN A 159 10.97 -12.51 -10.33
C ASN A 159 10.69 -12.24 -8.85
N PRO A 160 9.40 -12.24 -8.45
CA PRO A 160 9.00 -11.94 -7.08
C PRO A 160 9.52 -12.95 -6.05
N SER A 161 10.00 -14.12 -6.49
CA SER A 161 10.63 -15.11 -5.60
C SER A 161 11.97 -14.64 -5.00
N LEU A 162 12.57 -13.58 -5.56
CA LEU A 162 13.76 -12.93 -5.01
C LEU A 162 13.47 -12.17 -3.70
N ALA A 163 12.21 -11.79 -3.46
CA ALA A 163 11.84 -11.12 -2.24
C ALA A 163 11.95 -12.07 -1.03
N PRO A 164 12.29 -11.57 0.17
CA PRO A 164 12.38 -12.40 1.38
C PRO A 164 11.07 -13.10 1.79
N THR A 165 9.94 -12.72 1.19
CA THR A 165 8.64 -13.32 1.40
C THR A 165 7.77 -13.24 0.14
N ARG A 166 6.63 -13.93 0.16
CA ARG A 166 5.68 -13.96 -0.95
C ARG A 166 5.07 -12.58 -1.20
N LEU A 167 5.33 -12.06 -2.40
CA LEU A 167 4.67 -10.88 -2.96
C LEU A 167 3.58 -11.33 -3.94
N TYR A 168 2.32 -11.23 -3.54
CA TYR A 168 1.18 -11.54 -4.40
C TYR A 168 -0.13 -10.92 -3.87
N PRO A 169 -0.93 -10.24 -4.72
CA PRO A 169 -0.64 -9.92 -6.12
C PRO A 169 0.43 -8.82 -6.28
N ILE A 170 1.00 -8.74 -7.48
CA ILE A 170 1.77 -7.58 -7.96
C ILE A 170 1.00 -7.03 -9.15
N GLU A 171 0.62 -5.76 -9.09
CA GLU A 171 -0.17 -5.11 -10.14
C GLU A 171 0.49 -3.79 -10.53
N ILE A 172 0.51 -3.49 -11.82
CA ILE A 172 1.12 -2.29 -12.37
C ILE A 172 0.08 -1.62 -13.24
N LYS A 173 -0.20 -0.35 -12.96
CA LYS A 173 -0.96 0.54 -13.84
C LYS A 173 0.01 1.46 -14.55
N THR A 174 -0.01 1.43 -15.87
CA THR A 174 0.80 2.30 -16.72
C THR A 174 -0.07 3.28 -17.50
N GLN A 175 0.53 4.37 -17.96
CA GLN A 175 -0.16 5.33 -18.80
C GLN A 175 -0.49 4.68 -20.16
N GLY A 176 -1.72 4.17 -20.32
CA GLY A 176 -2.16 3.50 -21.56
C GLY A 176 -3.10 2.29 -21.39
N ASP A 177 -3.42 1.87 -20.17
CA ASP A 177 -4.26 0.67 -19.93
C ASP A 177 -5.75 0.83 -20.32
N GLU A 178 -6.19 2.02 -20.76
CA GLU A 178 -7.47 2.20 -21.46
C GLU A 178 -7.47 1.65 -22.90
N ALA A 179 -6.31 1.31 -23.48
CA ALA A 179 -6.21 0.89 -24.88
C ALA A 179 -5.92 -0.61 -25.11
N ARG A 180 -5.72 -1.43 -24.07
CA ARG A 180 -5.22 -2.81 -24.24
C ARG A 180 -6.09 -3.95 -23.70
N TYR A 181 -7.26 -3.68 -23.13
CA TYR A 181 -8.20 -4.75 -22.76
C TYR A 181 -9.18 -5.16 -23.87
N SER A 182 -8.94 -4.72 -25.11
CA SER A 182 -9.65 -5.17 -26.31
C SER A 182 -8.67 -5.54 -27.43
N SER A 183 -7.72 -6.43 -27.14
CA SER A 183 -7.12 -7.28 -28.18
C SER A 183 -6.19 -8.31 -27.58
N GLN A 184 -6.52 -9.59 -27.84
CA GLN A 184 -5.63 -10.77 -27.83
C GLN A 184 -5.63 -11.51 -26.49
N VAL A 185 -6.47 -12.54 -26.35
CA VAL A 185 -6.30 -13.96 -26.79
C VAL A 185 -5.28 -14.67 -25.92
#